data_AF-A0A2N3QE76-F1
#
_entry.id   AF-A0A2N3QE76-F1
#
_cell.length_a   1.000
_cell.length_b   1.000
_cell.length_c   1.000
_cell.angle_alpha   90.00
_cell.angle_beta   90.00
_cell.angle_gamma   90.00
#
_symmetry.space_group_name_H-M   'P 1'
#
loop_
_entity.id
_entity.type
_entity.pdbx_description
1 polymer ?
#
loop_
_entity_poly.entity_id
_entity_poly.type
_entity_poly.pdbx_seq_one_letter_code
_entity_poly.pdbx_strand_id
1 'polypeptide(L)'
;MRKNGRTKAGAQRWKCPGCALSTTAPRRDGRRRAQLGEFLDWLLSGKRQWDMDGADGRAFRKRVGWCWRLRPAIPPDGVVRHVIMADGTYMAHGWCLLIAIDGLTGEPVAFQWCGHESTAAYAALFSR
;
A
#
# COMPACT_ATOMS: atom_id res chain seq x y z
N MET A 1 -11.01 28.93 -13.89
CA MET A 1 -10.40 28.25 -15.06
C MET A 1 -11.50 27.84 -16.04
N ARG A 2 -11.30 27.97 -17.36
CA ARG A 2 -12.29 27.57 -18.40
C ARG A 2 -11.79 26.36 -19.20
N LYS A 3 -12.67 25.46 -19.63
CA LYS A 3 -12.31 24.36 -20.55
C LYS A 3 -11.72 24.95 -21.85
N ASN A 4 -10.59 24.41 -22.30
CA ASN A 4 -9.86 24.87 -23.48
C ASN A 4 -9.43 23.69 -24.37
N GLY A 5 -10.40 22.86 -24.75
CA GLY A 5 -10.16 21.66 -25.57
C GLY A 5 -9.42 20.54 -24.83
N ARG A 6 -8.91 19.58 -25.59
CA ARG A 6 -8.16 18.41 -25.10
C ARG A 6 -6.75 18.38 -25.70
N THR A 7 -5.83 17.72 -25.01
CA THR A 7 -4.50 17.39 -25.56
C THR A 7 -4.62 16.28 -26.62
N LYS A 8 -3.56 16.04 -27.40
CA LYS A 8 -3.51 14.89 -28.35
C LYS A 8 -3.76 13.55 -27.64
N ALA A 9 -3.36 13.42 -26.38
CA ALA A 9 -3.60 12.26 -25.52
C ALA A 9 -4.99 12.28 -24.84
N GLY A 10 -5.92 13.14 -25.27
CA GLY A 10 -7.30 13.20 -24.77
C GLY A 10 -7.51 13.90 -23.42
N ALA A 11 -6.43 14.30 -22.71
CA ALA A 11 -6.56 14.99 -21.43
C ALA A 11 -7.19 16.38 -21.55
N GLN A 12 -8.13 16.73 -20.66
CA GLN A 12 -8.77 18.04 -20.61
C GLN A 12 -7.74 19.14 -20.32
N ARG A 13 -7.70 20.16 -21.19
CA ARG A 13 -6.91 21.38 -20.98
C ARG A 13 -7.80 22.48 -20.42
N TRP A 14 -7.24 23.28 -19.52
CA TRP A 14 -7.90 24.39 -18.85
C TRP A 14 -7.12 25.68 -19.12
N LYS A 15 -7.81 26.78 -19.38
CA LYS A 15 -7.21 28.10 -19.59
C LYS A 15 -7.62 29.06 -18.47
N CYS A 16 -6.67 29.81 -17.94
CA CYS A 16 -6.94 30.89 -16.99
C CYS A 16 -7.53 32.09 -17.74
N PRO A 17 -8.69 32.63 -17.32
CA PRO A 17 -9.27 33.81 -17.98
C PRO A 17 -8.48 35.10 -17.70
N GLY A 18 -7.75 35.20 -16.57
CA GLY A 18 -7.02 36.41 -16.19
C GLY A 18 -5.63 36.54 -16.80
N CYS A 19 -4.89 35.43 -16.97
CA CYS A 19 -3.51 35.46 -17.47
C CYS A 19 -3.28 34.62 -18.74
N ALA A 20 -4.34 34.04 -19.32
CA ALA A 20 -4.29 33.19 -20.52
C ALA A 20 -3.42 31.91 -20.43
N LEU A 21 -2.79 31.61 -19.30
CA LEU A 21 -2.02 30.38 -19.08
C LEU A 21 -2.91 29.14 -19.26
N SER A 22 -2.35 28.11 -19.88
CA SER A 22 -3.02 26.82 -20.10
C SER A 22 -2.36 25.72 -19.29
N THR A 23 -3.17 24.88 -18.65
CA THR A 23 -2.68 23.72 -17.89
C THR A 23 -3.55 22.49 -18.17
N THR A 24 -3.07 21.33 -17.75
CA THR A 24 -3.86 20.10 -17.64
C THR A 24 -4.02 19.77 -16.15
N ALA A 25 -5.14 19.15 -15.78
CA ALA A 25 -5.36 18.66 -14.43
C ALA A 25 -5.26 17.13 -14.43
N PRO A 26 -4.04 16.54 -14.47
CA PRO A 26 -3.91 15.10 -14.47
C PRO A 26 -4.45 14.53 -13.17
N ARG A 27 -5.29 13.48 -13.26
CA ARG A 27 -5.73 12.71 -12.09
C ARG A 27 -4.54 11.95 -11.50
N ARG A 28 -3.83 12.57 -10.55
CA ARG A 28 -2.69 11.94 -9.87
C ARG A 28 -3.06 10.64 -9.17
N ASP A 29 -4.31 10.55 -8.69
CA ASP A 29 -4.82 9.38 -7.97
C ASP A 29 -4.89 8.13 -8.84
N GLY A 30 -5.29 8.28 -10.11
CA GLY A 30 -5.32 7.16 -11.06
C GLY A 30 -3.93 6.58 -11.31
N ARG A 31 -2.91 7.44 -11.41
CA ARG A 31 -1.51 7.00 -11.58
C ARG A 31 -1.00 6.29 -10.33
N ARG A 32 -1.21 6.84 -9.13
CA ARG A 32 -0.76 6.19 -7.88
C ARG A 32 -1.46 4.85 -7.65
N ARG A 33 -2.76 4.77 -7.92
CA ARG A 33 -3.52 3.51 -7.82
C ARG A 33 -2.97 2.45 -8.77
N ALA A 34 -2.69 2.81 -10.03
CA ALA A 34 -2.08 1.88 -10.99
C ALA A 34 -0.69 1.41 -10.54
N GLN A 35 0.16 2.31 -10.04
CA GLN A 35 1.48 1.96 -9.50
C GLN A 35 1.40 1.06 -8.26
N LEU A 36 0.40 1.26 -7.39
CA LEU A 36 0.17 0.38 -6.25
C LEU A 36 -0.25 -1.02 -6.73
N GLY A 37 -1.13 -1.11 -7.73
CA GLY A 37 -1.49 -2.39 -8.36
C GLY A 37 -0.25 -3.11 -8.90
N GLU A 38 0.57 -2.42 -9.69
CA GLU A 38 1.83 -2.94 -10.23
C GLU A 38 2.79 -3.43 -9.12
N PHE A 39 2.86 -2.68 -8.00
CA PHE A 39 3.67 -3.05 -6.84
C PHE A 39 3.15 -4.32 -6.15
N LEU A 40 1.85 -4.42 -5.91
CA LEU A 40 1.23 -5.58 -5.26
C LEU A 40 1.32 -6.82 -6.15
N ASP A 41 1.07 -6.67 -7.45
CA ASP A 41 1.23 -7.74 -8.43
C ASP A 41 2.66 -8.29 -8.38
N TRP A 42 3.68 -7.43 -8.36
CA TRP A 42 5.07 -7.86 -8.21
C TRP A 42 5.33 -8.53 -6.85
N LEU A 43 4.94 -7.88 -5.76
CA LEU A 43 5.25 -8.31 -4.39
C LEU A 43 4.64 -9.67 -4.05
N LEU A 44 3.46 -9.98 -4.60
CA LEU A 44 2.71 -11.20 -4.29
C LEU A 44 2.89 -12.32 -5.33
N SER A 45 3.57 -12.08 -6.47
CA SER A 45 3.63 -13.04 -7.58
C SER A 45 4.97 -13.77 -7.78
N GLY A 46 5.96 -13.56 -6.92
CA GLY A 46 7.29 -14.16 -7.07
C GLY A 46 8.09 -13.67 -8.30
N LYS A 47 7.52 -12.75 -9.09
CA LYS A 47 8.21 -12.10 -10.22
C LYS A 47 9.44 -11.36 -9.74
N ARG A 48 10.48 -11.35 -10.56
CA ARG A 48 11.66 -10.53 -10.30
C ARG A 48 11.41 -9.13 -10.86
N GLN A 49 12.16 -8.15 -10.38
CA GLN A 49 11.91 -6.75 -10.75
C GLN A 49 12.12 -6.45 -12.25
N TRP A 50 13.05 -7.13 -12.92
CA TRP A 50 13.23 -7.04 -14.37
C TRP A 50 12.06 -7.60 -15.18
N ASP A 51 11.30 -8.55 -14.62
CA ASP A 51 10.09 -9.07 -15.26
C ASP A 51 8.96 -7.99 -15.30
N MET A 52 9.11 -6.89 -14.55
CA MET A 52 8.11 -5.81 -14.44
C MET A 52 8.31 -4.66 -15.44
N ASP A 53 9.51 -4.47 -15.97
CA ASP A 53 9.78 -3.43 -16.97
C ASP A 53 10.51 -3.92 -18.23
N GLY A 54 10.81 -5.23 -18.32
CA GLY A 54 11.50 -5.84 -19.45
C GLY A 54 12.96 -5.39 -19.61
N ALA A 55 13.53 -4.77 -18.57
CA ALA A 55 14.87 -4.21 -18.56
C ALA A 55 15.61 -4.57 -17.24
N ASP A 56 16.20 -3.60 -16.55
CA ASP A 56 16.98 -3.81 -15.30
C ASP A 56 16.14 -3.61 -14.01
N GLY A 57 14.82 -3.46 -14.13
CA GLY A 57 13.91 -3.17 -13.02
C GLY A 57 14.05 -1.76 -12.45
N ARG A 58 14.94 -0.90 -12.97
CA ARG A 58 15.19 0.44 -12.40
C ARG A 58 14.00 1.35 -12.61
N ALA A 59 13.37 1.27 -13.77
CA ALA A 59 12.20 2.08 -14.07
C ALA A 59 11.03 1.65 -13.18
N PHE A 60 10.84 0.34 -13.00
CA PHE A 60 9.88 -0.22 -12.03
C PHE A 60 10.15 0.30 -10.61
N ARG A 61 11.36 0.09 -10.05
CA ARG A 61 11.73 0.56 -8.70
C ARG A 61 11.46 2.04 -8.49
N LYS A 62 11.78 2.89 -9.47
CA LYS A 62 11.54 4.34 -9.41
C LYS A 62 10.04 4.67 -9.35
N ARG A 63 9.19 3.93 -10.08
CA ARG A 63 7.73 4.14 -10.08
C ARG A 63 7.09 3.71 -8.77
N VAL A 64 7.46 2.56 -8.22
CA VAL A 64 6.81 1.96 -7.04
C VAL A 64 7.50 2.28 -5.72
N GLY A 65 8.67 2.91 -5.73
CA GLY A 65 9.47 3.12 -4.53
C GLY A 65 8.77 3.88 -3.39
N TRP A 66 7.72 4.63 -3.70
CA TRP A 66 6.88 5.28 -2.68
C TRP A 66 6.01 4.30 -1.90
N CYS A 67 5.68 3.13 -2.46
CA CYS A 67 4.84 2.11 -1.83
C CYS A 67 5.51 1.49 -0.60
N TRP A 68 6.84 1.47 -0.52
CA TRP A 68 7.59 1.04 0.68
C TRP A 68 7.33 1.89 1.92
N ARG A 69 6.82 3.12 1.75
CA ARG A 69 6.42 4.00 2.86
C ARG A 69 4.99 3.76 3.32
N LEU A 70 4.23 2.90 2.64
CA LEU A 70 2.91 2.52 3.10
C LEU A 70 3.04 1.80 4.45
N ARG A 71 2.04 2.03 5.29
CA ARG A 71 1.87 1.33 6.56
C ARG A 71 0.55 0.59 6.43
N PRO A 72 0.57 -0.70 6.06
CA PRO A 72 -0.67 -1.48 6.03
C PRO A 72 -1.28 -1.49 7.42
N ALA A 73 -2.61 -1.47 7.46
CA ALA A 73 -3.38 -1.57 8.68
C ALA A 73 -4.60 -2.44 8.37
N ILE A 74 -5.00 -3.25 9.33
CA ILE A 74 -6.26 -3.98 9.30
C ILE A 74 -7.24 -3.10 10.09
N PRO A 75 -8.24 -2.49 9.44
CA PRO A 75 -9.24 -1.70 10.16
C PRO A 75 -10.13 -2.64 10.99
N PRO A 76 -10.57 -2.23 12.19
CA PRO A 76 -11.58 -2.97 12.94
C PRO A 76 -12.85 -3.11 12.11
N ASP A 77 -13.36 -4.33 11.99
CA ASP A 77 -14.58 -4.66 11.25
C ASP A 77 -15.83 -4.72 12.14
N GLY A 78 -15.65 -4.56 13.46
CA GLY A 78 -16.73 -4.61 14.44
C GLY A 78 -17.26 -6.03 14.72
N VAL A 79 -16.65 -7.06 14.17
CA VAL A 79 -17.08 -8.45 14.35
C VAL A 79 -16.58 -8.99 15.68
N VAL A 80 -17.52 -9.40 16.54
CA VAL A 80 -17.21 -10.11 17.79
C VAL A 80 -16.81 -11.53 17.47
N ARG A 81 -15.62 -11.92 17.92
CA ARG A 81 -15.04 -13.24 17.66
C ARG A 81 -14.98 -14.04 18.95
N HIS A 82 -15.38 -15.31 18.89
CA HIS A 82 -15.39 -16.21 20.05
C HIS A 82 -13.99 -16.61 20.51
N VAL A 83 -13.07 -16.80 19.55
CA VAL A 83 -11.70 -17.21 19.81
C VAL A 83 -10.77 -16.37 18.95
N ILE A 84 -9.77 -15.77 19.60
CA ILE A 84 -8.62 -15.16 18.92
C ILE A 84 -7.39 -15.99 19.26
N MET A 85 -6.62 -16.32 18.25
CA MET A 85 -5.29 -16.92 18.40
C MET A 85 -4.25 -15.87 18.07
N ALA A 86 -3.16 -15.84 18.84
CA ALA A 86 -2.04 -14.95 18.55
C ALA A 86 -0.73 -15.72 18.58
N ASP A 87 0.16 -15.40 17.65
CA ASP A 87 1.47 -16.00 17.54
C ASP A 87 2.53 -14.97 17.12
N GLY A 88 3.78 -15.26 17.46
CA GLY A 88 4.95 -14.45 17.14
C GLY A 88 5.85 -15.15 16.12
N THR A 89 6.22 -14.44 15.05
CA THR A 89 7.18 -14.94 14.06
C THR A 89 8.41 -14.04 14.04
N TYR A 90 9.56 -14.57 14.46
CA TYR A 90 10.83 -13.88 14.35
C TYR A 90 11.29 -13.81 12.89
N MET A 91 11.73 -12.61 12.50
CA MET A 91 12.33 -12.32 11.22
C MET A 91 13.81 -11.96 11.39
N ALA A 92 14.53 -11.90 10.27
CA ALA A 92 15.91 -11.47 10.26
C ALA A 92 16.09 -10.06 10.89
N HIS A 93 17.29 -9.80 11.39
CA HIS A 93 17.68 -8.51 11.98
C HIS A 93 16.91 -8.11 13.25
N GLY A 94 16.46 -9.08 14.05
CA GLY A 94 15.91 -8.83 15.38
C GLY A 94 14.51 -8.21 15.39
N TRP A 95 13.74 -8.47 14.34
CA TRP A 95 12.32 -8.10 14.29
C TRP A 95 11.46 -9.31 14.59
N CYS A 96 10.35 -9.11 15.30
CA CYS A 96 9.30 -10.10 15.48
C CYS A 96 7.97 -9.51 15.01
N LEU A 97 7.24 -10.29 14.23
CA LEU A 97 5.87 -10.00 13.81
C LEU A 97 4.92 -10.76 14.74
N LEU A 98 4.14 -10.03 15.52
CA LEU A 98 2.99 -10.59 16.22
C LEU A 98 1.77 -10.49 15.32
N ILE A 99 1.02 -11.58 15.20
CA ILE A 99 -0.24 -11.63 14.45
C ILE A 99 -1.34 -12.19 15.34
N ALA A 100 -2.52 -11.57 15.29
CA ALA A 100 -3.74 -12.12 15.84
C ALA A 100 -4.65 -12.54 14.68
N ILE A 101 -5.22 -13.73 14.79
CA ILE A 101 -6.13 -14.30 13.80
C ILE A 101 -7.43 -14.74 14.48
N ASP A 102 -8.51 -14.76 13.71
CA ASP A 102 -9.73 -15.45 14.08
C ASP A 102 -9.45 -16.95 14.18
N GLY A 103 -9.72 -17.55 15.34
CA GLY A 103 -9.45 -18.97 15.57
C GLY A 103 -10.30 -19.93 14.75
N LEU A 104 -11.42 -19.48 14.17
CA LEU A 104 -12.30 -20.29 13.34
C LEU A 104 -11.96 -20.16 11.85
N THR A 105 -11.71 -18.95 11.36
CA THR A 105 -11.48 -18.70 9.92
C THR A 105 -10.01 -18.65 9.55
N GLY A 106 -9.12 -18.40 10.52
CA GLY A 106 -7.70 -18.14 10.28
C GLY A 106 -7.42 -16.75 9.69
N GLU A 107 -8.43 -15.88 9.55
CA GLU A 107 -8.24 -14.55 8.98
C GLU A 107 -7.49 -13.63 9.96
N PRO A 108 -6.48 -12.87 9.48
CA PRO A 108 -5.80 -11.87 10.29
C PRO A 108 -6.75 -10.75 10.76
N VAL A 109 -6.76 -10.50 12.07
CA VAL A 109 -7.56 -9.43 12.68
C VAL A 109 -6.69 -8.24 13.09
N ALA A 110 -5.46 -8.50 13.51
CA ALA A 110 -4.50 -7.47 13.87
C ALA A 110 -3.08 -8.00 13.70
N PHE A 111 -2.12 -7.08 13.54
CA PHE A 111 -0.70 -7.41 13.61
C PHE A 111 0.09 -6.26 14.23
N GLN A 112 1.25 -6.58 14.78
CA GLN A 112 2.14 -5.63 15.43
C GLN A 112 3.59 -6.05 15.24
N TRP A 113 4.45 -5.11 14.85
CA TRP A 113 5.89 -5.32 14.87
C TRP A 113 6.45 -5.04 16.28
N CYS A 114 7.40 -5.87 16.72
CA CYS A 114 8.19 -5.64 17.93
C CYS A 114 9.64 -6.10 17.74
N GLY A 115 10.53 -5.75 18.67
CA GLY A 115 11.91 -6.26 18.68
C GLY A 115 12.02 -7.66 19.31
N HIS A 116 11.14 -7.96 20.26
CA HIS A 116 10.98 -9.30 20.83
C HIS A 116 9.59 -9.43 21.46
N GLU A 117 9.15 -10.66 21.66
CA GLU A 117 7.88 -10.98 22.30
C GLU A 117 7.85 -10.59 23.79
N SER A 118 6.99 -9.64 24.14
CA SER A 118 6.82 -9.19 25.52
C SER A 118 5.34 -8.99 25.83
N THR A 119 4.98 -9.02 27.12
CA THR A 119 3.61 -8.72 27.57
C THR A 119 3.11 -7.38 27.05
N ALA A 120 3.96 -6.36 27.01
CA ALA A 120 3.61 -5.04 26.46
C ALA A 120 3.32 -5.10 24.95
N ALA A 121 4.08 -5.90 24.19
CA ALA A 121 3.85 -6.07 22.75
C ALA A 121 2.53 -6.80 22.45
N TYR A 122 2.21 -7.85 23.21
CA TYR A 122 0.92 -8.53 23.10
C TYR A 122 -0.26 -7.64 23.53
N ALA A 123 -0.11 -6.87 24.61
CA ALA A 123 -1.14 -5.91 25.01
C ALA A 123 -1.41 -4.87 23.90
N ALA A 124 -0.35 -4.37 23.25
CA ALA A 124 -0.47 -3.46 22.11
C ALA A 124 -1.08 -4.10 20.86
N LEU A 125 -0.92 -5.42 20.67
CA LEU A 125 -1.61 -6.16 19.60
C LEU A 125 -3.11 -6.22 19.87
N PHE A 126 -3.52 -6.53 21.10
CA PHE A 126 -4.93 -6.71 21.48
C PHE A 126 -5.68 -5.39 21.74
N SER A 127 -5.00 -4.26 21.80
CA SER A 127 -5.63 -2.94 21.94
C SER A 127 -5.99 -2.28 20.60
N ARG A 128 -5.84 -2.99 19.48
CA ARG A 128 -6.06 -2.45 18.12
C ARG A 128 -7.49 -2.60 17.64
#